data_AF-B2BH31-F1
#
_entry.id   AF-B2BH31-F1
#
_cell.length_a   1.000
_cell.length_b   1.000
_cell.length_c   1.000
_cell.angle_alpha   90.00
_cell.angle_beta   90.00
_cell.angle_gamma   90.00
#
_symmetry.space_group_name_H-M   'P 1'
#
loop_
_entity.id
_entity.type
_entity.pdbx_description
1 polymer ?
#
loop_
_entity_poly.entity_id
_entity_poly.type
_entity_poly.pdbx_seq_one_letter_code
_entity_poly.pdbx_strand_id
1 'polypeptide(L)'
;MVTVEEYHRATRAEGPATVLAIGTANPPNCVEQSTYADYYFRICKSEHLTDLKKKFDRMCEKSCIKKRYMHLTEEFLKENDNFTAYEAPSLDARQDIVVVEIPKLGKEAAQKAIKEWGQPKSKITHVIFCTTSGVDMPGADYQITKLLGLRPSVKRFMMYQQGCFAGGTVLRMAKDLAENNAGARVLVVCSEITAITFRGPSDTHLDSLVGQALFGDGAAAVIVGSDPIVGVERPLFQLVSAAQTILPDSEGAIDGHVREVGLTFHLLKDVPGLISKNIEKSLKEAFAPLGISDWNSLFWIVHPGGPAILDQVEEKLGLKPEIMVPTRHVLSEYGNMSSACVLFVMDEMRKASAKDGCTTTGEGKDWGFFSASARASPLRLWFCIVCLST
;
A
#
# COMPACT_ATOMS: atom_id res chain seq x y z
N MET A 1 12.78 -31.47 -31.58
CA MET A 1 13.17 -30.43 -30.60
C MET A 1 12.11 -29.35 -30.67
N VAL A 2 11.66 -28.84 -29.53
CA VAL A 2 10.71 -27.70 -29.48
C VAL A 2 11.46 -26.43 -29.84
N THR A 3 10.90 -25.56 -30.70
CA THR A 3 11.53 -24.26 -31.00
C THR A 3 11.35 -23.28 -29.84
N VAL A 4 12.14 -22.19 -29.85
CA VAL A 4 11.98 -21.13 -28.85
C VAL A 4 10.58 -20.49 -28.95
N GLU A 5 10.04 -20.27 -30.15
CA GLU A 5 8.69 -19.69 -30.29
C GLU A 5 7.58 -20.64 -29.84
N GLU A 6 7.74 -21.95 -30.08
CA GLU A 6 6.80 -22.97 -29.61
C GLU A 6 6.80 -23.05 -28.08
N TYR A 7 7.99 -23.07 -27.46
CA TYR A 7 8.14 -23.06 -26.02
C TYR A 7 7.55 -21.78 -25.42
N HIS A 8 7.89 -20.61 -25.96
CA HIS A 8 7.40 -19.33 -25.45
C HIS A 8 5.87 -19.24 -25.52
N ARG A 9 5.25 -19.66 -26.63
CA ARG A 9 3.78 -19.69 -26.76
C ARG A 9 3.14 -20.66 -25.76
N ALA A 10 3.69 -21.87 -25.62
CA ALA A 10 3.16 -22.87 -24.68
C ALA A 10 3.29 -22.47 -23.21
N THR A 11 4.21 -21.57 -22.87
CA THR A 11 4.42 -21.09 -21.50
C THR A 11 3.61 -19.86 -21.14
N ARG A 12 2.80 -19.28 -22.02
CA ARG A 12 1.95 -18.12 -21.71
C ARG A 12 0.56 -18.56 -21.25
N ALA A 13 -0.05 -17.74 -20.39
CA ALA A 13 -1.46 -17.85 -20.06
C ALA A 13 -2.32 -17.35 -21.23
N GLU A 14 -3.58 -17.77 -21.27
CA GLU A 14 -4.53 -17.33 -22.30
C GLU A 14 -5.27 -16.05 -21.90
N GLY A 15 -5.74 -16.00 -20.65
CA GLY A 15 -6.52 -14.91 -20.09
C GLY A 15 -5.71 -13.88 -19.29
N PRO A 16 -6.34 -12.75 -18.93
CA PRO A 16 -5.70 -11.70 -18.14
C PRO A 16 -5.38 -12.18 -16.73
N ALA A 17 -4.40 -11.55 -16.11
CA ALA A 17 -4.12 -11.74 -14.69
C ALA A 17 -5.32 -11.31 -13.85
N THR A 18 -5.69 -12.13 -12.88
CA THR A 18 -6.80 -11.87 -11.97
C THR A 18 -6.33 -11.91 -10.52
N VAL A 19 -6.91 -11.06 -9.68
CA VAL A 19 -6.79 -11.13 -8.22
C VAL A 19 -7.74 -12.22 -7.74
N LEU A 20 -7.20 -13.28 -7.16
CA LEU A 20 -7.94 -14.48 -6.75
C LEU A 20 -8.31 -14.49 -5.26
N ALA A 21 -7.55 -13.77 -4.45
CA ALA A 21 -7.78 -13.67 -3.01
C ALA A 21 -7.05 -12.47 -2.42
N ILE A 22 -7.57 -11.92 -1.32
CA ILE A 22 -6.97 -10.81 -0.59
C ILE A 22 -6.97 -11.11 0.91
N GLY A 23 -5.86 -10.83 1.60
CA GLY A 23 -5.75 -10.94 3.05
C GLY A 23 -5.06 -9.73 3.64
N THR A 24 -5.54 -9.27 4.79
CA THR A 24 -5.04 -8.07 5.47
C THR A 24 -4.71 -8.36 6.94
N ALA A 25 -3.69 -7.71 7.49
CA ALA A 25 -3.27 -7.86 8.88
C ALA A 25 -2.73 -6.54 9.44
N ASN A 26 -2.92 -6.33 10.74
CA ASN A 26 -2.43 -5.17 11.48
C ASN A 26 -1.87 -5.68 12.82
N PRO A 27 -0.89 -4.98 13.41
CA PRO A 27 -0.44 -5.30 14.76
C PRO A 27 -1.56 -5.06 15.79
N PRO A 28 -1.47 -5.67 17.00
CA PRO A 28 -2.57 -5.65 17.97
C PRO A 28 -2.76 -4.30 18.67
N ASN A 29 -1.71 -3.48 18.78
CA ASN A 29 -1.78 -2.20 19.48
C ASN A 29 -2.49 -1.16 18.61
N CYS A 30 -3.67 -0.71 19.07
CA CYS A 30 -4.53 0.26 18.41
C CYS A 30 -4.48 1.58 19.17
N VAL A 31 -4.23 2.68 18.45
CA VAL A 31 -4.10 4.02 19.00
C VAL A 31 -5.15 4.94 18.37
N GLU A 32 -5.99 5.54 19.22
CA GLU A 32 -7.04 6.46 18.78
C GLU A 32 -6.45 7.84 18.45
N GLN A 33 -6.82 8.36 17.27
CA GLN A 33 -6.30 9.63 16.76
C GLN A 33 -6.68 10.81 17.65
N SER A 34 -7.85 10.74 18.30
CA SER A 34 -8.37 11.76 19.22
C SER A 34 -7.49 12.01 20.44
N THR A 35 -6.65 11.04 20.81
CA THR A 35 -5.72 11.14 21.96
C THR A 35 -4.26 11.00 21.53
N TYR A 36 -4.00 10.85 20.22
CA TYR A 36 -2.67 10.55 19.72
C TYR A 36 -1.66 11.66 20.00
N ALA A 37 -2.09 12.91 19.95
CA ALA A 37 -1.20 14.03 20.23
C ALA A 37 -0.75 14.11 21.70
N ASP A 38 -1.65 13.82 22.64
CA ASP A 38 -1.30 13.66 24.05
C ASP A 38 -0.31 12.52 24.25
N TYR A 39 -0.61 11.35 23.66
CA TYR A 39 0.27 10.18 23.68
C TYR A 39 1.66 10.50 23.12
N TYR A 40 1.71 11.06 21.92
CA TYR A 40 2.95 11.33 21.17
C TYR A 40 3.83 12.38 21.86
N PHE A 41 3.26 13.48 22.34
CA PHE A 41 4.04 14.50 23.04
C PHE A 41 4.50 14.03 24.43
N ARG A 42 3.72 13.20 25.12
CA ARG A 42 4.11 12.59 26.39
C ARG A 42 5.26 11.58 26.21
N ILE A 43 5.09 10.61 25.31
CA ILE A 43 6.10 9.56 25.11
C ILE A 43 7.41 10.13 24.56
N CYS A 44 7.34 11.20 23.77
CA CYS A 44 8.51 11.93 23.28
C CYS A 44 9.06 13.00 24.24
N LYS A 45 8.62 13.01 25.51
CA LYS A 45 9.08 13.95 26.55
C LYS A 45 9.01 15.42 26.10
N SER A 46 8.03 15.72 25.25
CA SER A 46 7.91 16.96 24.46
C SER A 46 6.75 17.85 24.89
N GLU A 47 6.11 17.57 26.03
CA GLU A 47 4.93 18.31 26.52
C GLU A 47 5.19 19.80 26.75
N HIS A 48 6.46 20.18 26.97
CA HIS A 48 6.88 21.57 27.08
C HIS A 48 6.74 22.36 25.76
N LEU A 49 6.68 21.69 24.61
CA LEU A 49 6.49 22.28 23.28
C LEU A 49 5.01 22.57 22.98
N THR A 50 4.37 23.36 23.83
CA THR A 50 2.91 23.56 23.84
C THR A 50 2.33 24.07 22.51
N ASP A 51 2.99 25.01 21.83
CA ASP A 51 2.54 25.54 20.54
C ASP A 51 2.69 24.52 19.41
N LEU A 52 3.72 23.67 19.47
CA LEU A 52 3.91 22.59 18.52
C LEU A 52 2.86 21.49 18.73
N LYS A 53 2.53 21.18 19.99
CA LYS A 53 1.45 20.27 20.34
C LYS A 53 0.12 20.74 19.78
N LYS A 54 -0.26 22.01 19.98
CA LYS A 54 -1.48 22.60 19.39
C LYS A 54 -1.51 22.53 17.86
N LYS A 55 -0.36 22.66 17.20
CA LYS A 55 -0.27 22.48 15.74
C LYS A 55 -0.52 21.02 15.37
N PHE A 56 0.06 20.09 16.11
CA PHE A 56 -0.10 18.66 15.89
C PHE A 56 -1.52 18.17 16.19
N ASP A 57 -2.17 18.66 17.24
CA ASP A 57 -3.59 18.41 17.55
C ASP A 57 -4.46 18.72 16.31
N ARG A 58 -4.29 19.91 15.73
CA ARG A 58 -5.02 20.31 14.51
C ARG A 58 -4.69 19.44 13.30
N MET A 59 -3.46 18.90 13.20
CA MET A 59 -3.10 17.96 12.14
C MET A 59 -3.83 16.62 12.34
N CYS A 60 -3.88 16.11 13.56
CA CYS A 60 -4.62 14.90 13.93
C CYS A 60 -6.13 15.07 13.68
N GLU A 61 -6.74 16.17 14.14
CA GLU A 61 -8.17 16.47 13.91
C GLU A 61 -8.52 16.53 12.42
N LYS A 62 -7.67 17.17 11.60
CA LYS A 62 -7.88 17.31 10.16
C LYS A 62 -7.40 16.12 9.34
N SER A 63 -6.82 15.10 9.97
CA SER A 63 -6.31 13.92 9.25
C SER A 63 -7.42 13.01 8.71
N CYS A 64 -8.64 13.16 9.23
CA CYS A 64 -9.76 12.25 8.98
C CYS A 64 -9.47 10.79 9.38
N ILE A 65 -8.43 10.57 10.19
CA ILE A 65 -8.08 9.28 10.77
C ILE A 65 -8.79 9.19 12.11
N LYS A 66 -9.46 8.06 12.38
CA LYS A 66 -10.06 7.75 13.66
C LYS A 66 -9.09 6.99 14.55
N LYS A 67 -8.42 5.98 14.00
CA LYS A 67 -7.47 5.13 14.73
C LYS A 67 -6.40 4.57 13.79
N ARG A 68 -5.30 4.11 14.38
CA ARG A 68 -4.20 3.43 13.68
C ARG A 68 -3.72 2.25 14.49
N TYR A 69 -3.10 1.30 13.81
CA TYR A 69 -2.40 0.20 14.46
C TYR A 69 -0.91 0.44 14.39
N MET A 70 -0.19 0.15 15.47
CA MET A 70 1.25 0.39 15.58
C MET A 70 1.93 -0.79 16.24
N HIS A 71 3.05 -1.27 15.70
CA HIS A 71 3.87 -2.29 16.33
C HIS A 71 4.56 -1.73 17.57
N LEU A 72 5.04 -0.48 17.49
CA LEU A 72 5.63 0.22 18.63
C LEU A 72 4.57 0.42 19.72
N THR A 73 4.89 0.04 20.95
CA THR A 73 4.04 0.24 22.13
C THR A 73 4.59 1.32 23.05
N GLU A 74 3.77 1.78 23.99
CA GLU A 74 4.21 2.75 24.99
C GLU A 74 5.34 2.19 25.86
N GLU A 75 5.27 0.91 26.24
CA GLU A 75 6.28 0.22 27.04
C GLU A 75 7.62 0.20 26.32
N PHE A 76 7.63 -0.19 25.05
CA PHE A 76 8.85 -0.21 24.24
C PHE A 76 9.47 1.18 24.13
N LEU A 77 8.65 2.20 23.83
CA LEU A 77 9.15 3.56 23.63
C LEU A 77 9.68 4.20 24.91
N LYS A 78 9.14 3.86 26.09
CA LYS A 78 9.67 4.34 27.39
C LYS A 78 11.08 3.84 27.67
N GLU A 79 11.43 2.65 27.18
CA GLU A 79 12.74 2.03 27.38
C GLU A 79 13.74 2.40 26.29
N ASN A 80 13.30 3.04 25.21
CA ASN A 80 14.10 3.30 24.00
C ASN A 80 14.12 4.79 23.64
N ASP A 81 14.81 5.59 24.45
CA ASP A 81 14.89 7.04 24.30
C ASP A 81 15.29 7.49 22.88
N ASN A 82 16.20 6.78 22.22
CA ASN A 82 16.64 7.13 20.86
C ASN A 82 15.52 7.07 19.80
N PHE A 83 14.47 6.27 20.00
CA PHE A 83 13.30 6.26 19.11
C PHE A 83 12.44 7.52 19.28
N THR A 84 12.39 8.05 20.50
CA THR A 84 11.56 9.19 20.87
C THR A 84 12.29 10.53 20.70
N ALA A 85 13.62 10.51 20.59
CA ALA A 85 14.42 11.67 20.20
C ALA A 85 14.23 12.02 18.71
N TYR A 86 14.52 13.27 18.35
CA TYR A 86 14.37 13.73 16.97
C TYR A 86 15.50 13.24 16.05
N GLU A 87 16.76 13.36 16.49
CA GLU A 87 17.98 13.07 15.69
C GLU A 87 18.93 12.07 16.36
N ALA A 88 18.47 11.30 17.35
CA ALA A 88 19.35 10.30 17.96
C ALA A 88 19.57 9.11 17.02
N PRO A 89 20.80 8.55 16.98
CA PRO A 89 21.08 7.36 16.20
C PRO A 89 20.24 6.19 16.72
N SER A 90 19.46 5.61 15.83
CA SER A 90 18.46 4.59 16.15
C SER A 90 18.25 3.57 15.03
N LEU A 91 18.97 3.69 13.90
CA LEU A 91 18.77 2.82 12.74
C LEU A 91 18.95 1.34 13.07
N ASP A 92 19.99 0.97 13.81
CA ASP A 92 20.27 -0.44 14.15
C ASP A 92 19.11 -1.06 14.94
N ALA A 93 18.68 -0.39 16.02
CA ALA A 93 17.56 -0.86 16.83
C ALA A 93 16.24 -0.89 16.05
N ARG A 94 16.02 0.06 15.13
CA ARG A 94 14.84 0.04 14.22
C ARG A 94 14.93 -1.15 13.26
N GLN A 95 16.11 -1.42 12.73
CA GLN A 95 16.38 -2.56 11.84
C GLN A 95 16.11 -3.87 12.56
N ASP A 96 16.63 -4.08 13.77
CA ASP A 96 16.43 -5.29 14.58
C ASP A 96 14.94 -5.63 14.77
N ILE A 97 14.08 -4.62 14.91
CA ILE A 97 12.63 -4.80 14.97
C ILE A 97 12.08 -5.19 13.59
N VAL A 98 12.29 -4.35 12.56
CA VAL A 98 11.58 -4.50 11.29
C VAL A 98 12.02 -5.74 10.52
N VAL A 99 13.27 -6.19 10.63
CA VAL A 99 13.73 -7.42 9.94
C VAL A 99 13.00 -8.67 10.44
N VAL A 100 12.52 -8.66 11.69
CA VAL A 100 11.75 -9.76 12.28
C VAL A 100 10.26 -9.57 12.05
N GLU A 101 9.75 -8.36 12.26
CA GLU A 101 8.31 -8.11 12.36
C GLU A 101 7.63 -7.89 11.01
N ILE A 102 8.35 -7.36 10.01
CA ILE A 102 7.80 -7.20 8.65
C ILE A 102 7.46 -8.56 8.01
N PRO A 103 8.32 -9.58 8.02
CA PRO A 103 7.95 -10.90 7.52
C PRO A 103 6.82 -11.56 8.32
N LYS A 104 6.72 -11.33 9.63
CA LYS A 104 5.64 -11.88 10.47
C LYS A 104 4.30 -11.26 10.13
N LEU A 105 4.21 -9.94 10.06
CA LEU A 105 2.97 -9.25 9.69
C LEU A 105 2.55 -9.60 8.26
N GLY A 106 3.50 -9.64 7.32
CA GLY A 106 3.29 -10.12 5.96
C GLY A 106 2.80 -11.57 5.89
N LYS A 107 3.33 -12.47 6.74
CA LYS A 107 2.88 -13.86 6.85
C LYS A 107 1.42 -13.93 7.29
N GLU A 108 0.99 -13.15 8.27
CA GLU A 108 -0.41 -13.15 8.73
C GLU A 108 -1.39 -12.75 7.61
N ALA A 109 -1.06 -11.68 6.88
CA ALA A 109 -1.83 -11.26 5.71
C ALA A 109 -1.85 -12.34 4.62
N ALA A 110 -0.69 -12.94 4.31
CA ALA A 110 -0.56 -14.00 3.32
C ALA A 110 -1.32 -15.27 3.71
N GLN A 111 -1.35 -15.64 4.99
CA GLN A 111 -2.12 -16.79 5.47
C GLN A 111 -3.62 -16.58 5.26
N LYS A 112 -4.13 -15.36 5.48
CA LYS A 112 -5.53 -15.03 5.21
C LYS A 112 -5.84 -15.10 3.70
N ALA A 113 -4.97 -14.54 2.85
CA ALA A 113 -5.13 -14.61 1.40
C ALA A 113 -5.07 -16.05 0.87
N ILE A 114 -4.12 -16.87 1.35
CA ILE A 114 -3.99 -18.29 0.98
C ILE A 114 -5.20 -19.09 1.45
N LYS A 115 -5.70 -18.81 2.65
CA LYS A 115 -6.90 -19.46 3.19
C LYS A 115 -8.13 -19.16 2.33
N GLU A 116 -8.31 -17.91 1.94
CA GLU A 116 -9.39 -17.51 1.04
C GLU A 116 -9.25 -18.13 -0.35
N TRP A 117 -8.03 -18.16 -0.90
CA TRP A 117 -7.74 -18.77 -2.20
C TRP A 117 -8.05 -20.28 -2.21
N GLY A 118 -7.94 -20.95 -1.06
CA GLY A 118 -8.38 -22.34 -0.87
C GLY A 118 -7.52 -23.40 -1.56
N GLN A 119 -6.42 -23.00 -2.21
CA GLN A 119 -5.48 -23.92 -2.87
C GLN A 119 -4.25 -24.22 -2.00
N PRO A 120 -3.58 -25.35 -2.23
CA PRO A 120 -2.36 -25.66 -1.50
C PRO A 120 -1.27 -24.62 -1.81
N LYS A 121 -0.61 -24.12 -0.76
CA LYS A 121 0.54 -23.19 -0.87
C LYS A 121 1.67 -23.70 -1.79
N SER A 122 1.74 -25.01 -2.01
CA SER A 122 2.65 -25.63 -2.97
C SER A 122 2.36 -25.26 -4.42
N LYS A 123 1.20 -24.67 -4.75
CA LYS A 123 0.91 -24.14 -6.09
C LYS A 123 1.43 -22.72 -6.31
N ILE A 124 1.83 -22.00 -5.26
CA ILE A 124 2.47 -20.68 -5.40
C ILE A 124 3.79 -20.87 -6.16
N THR A 125 3.98 -20.09 -7.22
CA THR A 125 5.17 -20.16 -8.11
C THR A 125 6.08 -18.95 -7.95
N HIS A 126 5.51 -17.81 -7.56
CA HIS A 126 6.25 -16.56 -7.37
C HIS A 126 5.85 -15.88 -6.05
N VAL A 127 6.80 -15.15 -5.47
CA VAL A 127 6.56 -14.23 -4.36
C VAL A 127 7.09 -12.86 -4.75
N ILE A 128 6.25 -11.83 -4.65
CA ILE A 128 6.66 -10.44 -4.71
C ILE A 128 6.45 -9.85 -3.32
N PHE A 129 7.52 -9.39 -2.69
CA PHE A 129 7.45 -8.76 -1.38
C PHE A 129 7.88 -7.30 -1.50
N CYS A 130 7.06 -6.40 -0.98
CA CYS A 130 7.35 -4.98 -0.90
C CYS A 130 7.30 -4.49 0.54
N THR A 131 8.28 -3.68 0.90
CA THR A 131 8.28 -2.91 2.14
C THR A 131 9.16 -1.68 2.02
N THR A 132 8.76 -0.61 2.68
CA THR A 132 9.59 0.58 2.92
C THR A 132 10.21 0.57 4.31
N SER A 133 9.87 -0.44 5.13
CA SER A 133 10.30 -0.60 6.51
C SER A 133 11.54 -1.49 6.61
N GLY A 134 12.70 -0.87 6.41
CA GLY A 134 14.01 -1.50 6.56
C GLY A 134 14.50 -2.28 5.35
N VAL A 135 15.69 -2.86 5.47
CA VAL A 135 16.37 -3.68 4.45
C VAL A 135 17.17 -4.80 5.11
N ASP A 136 17.27 -5.99 4.50
CA ASP A 136 18.12 -7.06 5.00
C ASP A 136 18.54 -8.04 3.90
N MET A 137 19.55 -8.88 4.19
CA MET A 137 20.00 -9.95 3.31
C MET A 137 20.36 -11.20 4.12
N PRO A 138 19.59 -12.31 4.01
CA PRO A 138 18.44 -12.52 3.12
C PRO A 138 17.19 -11.70 3.49
N GLY A 139 16.55 -11.09 2.49
CA GLY A 139 15.43 -10.16 2.68
C GLY A 139 14.10 -10.79 3.11
N ALA A 140 13.09 -9.94 3.28
CA ALA A 140 11.78 -10.32 3.81
C ALA A 140 11.04 -11.34 2.92
N ASP A 141 11.29 -11.32 1.60
CA ASP A 141 10.83 -12.31 0.64
C ASP A 141 11.37 -13.73 0.91
N TYR A 142 12.62 -13.83 1.37
CA TYR A 142 13.21 -15.09 1.84
C TYR A 142 12.57 -15.55 3.15
N GLN A 143 12.46 -14.61 4.11
CA GLN A 143 11.92 -14.92 5.42
C GLN A 143 10.47 -15.39 5.33
N ILE A 144 9.62 -14.72 4.55
CA ILE A 144 8.23 -15.15 4.37
C ILE A 144 8.13 -16.51 3.66
N THR A 145 9.03 -16.79 2.71
CA THR A 145 9.11 -18.09 2.01
C THR A 145 9.33 -19.22 3.01
N LYS A 146 10.23 -19.03 3.99
CA LYS A 146 10.44 -19.96 5.09
C LYS A 146 9.26 -20.03 6.04
N LEU A 147 8.76 -18.89 6.50
CA LEU A 147 7.67 -18.80 7.48
C LEU A 147 6.36 -19.43 6.99
N LEU A 148 6.07 -19.32 5.70
CA LEU A 148 4.92 -19.95 5.06
C LEU A 148 5.23 -21.40 4.64
N GLY A 149 6.49 -21.82 4.59
CA GLY A 149 6.90 -23.12 4.07
C GLY A 149 6.53 -23.30 2.60
N LEU A 150 6.86 -22.31 1.77
CA LEU A 150 6.70 -22.38 0.32
C LEU A 150 7.78 -23.27 -0.30
N ARG A 151 7.61 -23.63 -1.58
CA ARG A 151 8.61 -24.42 -2.31
C ARG A 151 9.95 -23.66 -2.35
N PRO A 152 11.10 -24.33 -2.15
CA PRO A 152 12.41 -23.70 -2.30
C PRO A 152 12.67 -23.11 -3.70
N SER A 153 12.01 -23.64 -4.72
CA SER A 153 12.08 -23.18 -6.11
C SER A 153 11.17 -21.98 -6.42
N VAL A 154 10.48 -21.42 -5.42
CA VAL A 154 9.63 -20.23 -5.62
C VAL A 154 10.49 -19.08 -6.10
N LYS A 155 10.05 -18.41 -7.17
CA LYS A 155 10.76 -17.27 -7.75
C LYS A 155 10.43 -16.02 -6.94
N ARG A 156 11.42 -15.38 -6.34
CA ARG A 156 11.21 -14.28 -5.40
C ARG A 156 11.66 -12.95 -5.98
N PHE A 157 10.89 -11.90 -5.70
CA PHE A 157 11.20 -10.53 -6.03
C PHE A 157 11.03 -9.67 -4.78
N MET A 158 12.13 -9.11 -4.28
CA MET A 158 12.14 -8.23 -3.12
C MET A 158 12.21 -6.77 -3.60
N MET A 159 11.27 -5.96 -3.15
CA MET A 159 11.15 -4.55 -3.48
C MET A 159 11.26 -3.70 -2.22
N TYR A 160 12.48 -3.30 -1.87
CA TYR A 160 12.73 -2.40 -0.76
C TYR A 160 12.61 -0.93 -1.17
N GLN A 161 12.19 -0.10 -0.21
CA GLN A 161 12.27 1.37 -0.28
C GLN A 161 11.62 2.01 -1.51
N GLN A 162 10.54 1.42 -2.01
CA GLN A 162 9.76 1.98 -3.11
C GLN A 162 8.78 3.06 -2.63
N GLY A 163 8.18 2.87 -1.44
CA GLY A 163 7.20 3.77 -0.86
C GLY A 163 5.77 3.55 -1.34
N CYS A 164 4.92 4.57 -1.17
CA CYS A 164 3.47 4.43 -1.20
C CYS A 164 2.90 3.95 -2.55
N PHE A 165 3.57 4.25 -3.68
CA PHE A 165 3.12 3.80 -5.00
C PHE A 165 3.37 2.30 -5.25
N ALA A 166 4.09 1.63 -4.35
CA ALA A 166 4.54 0.27 -4.58
C ALA A 166 3.40 -0.75 -4.57
N GLY A 167 2.26 -0.46 -3.93
CA GLY A 167 1.06 -1.29 -4.02
C GLY A 167 0.57 -1.48 -5.46
N GLY A 168 0.71 -0.45 -6.30
CA GLY A 168 0.50 -0.57 -7.73
C GLY A 168 1.63 -1.32 -8.44
N THR A 169 2.87 -1.00 -8.09
CA THR A 169 4.05 -1.61 -8.69
C THR A 169 4.08 -3.13 -8.56
N VAL A 170 3.72 -3.67 -7.40
CA VAL A 170 3.66 -5.11 -7.17
C VAL A 170 2.57 -5.79 -8.00
N LEU A 171 1.41 -5.13 -8.22
CA LEU A 171 0.35 -5.64 -9.08
C LEU A 171 0.74 -5.61 -10.55
N ARG A 172 1.45 -4.56 -11.01
CA ARG A 172 2.03 -4.52 -12.37
C ARG A 172 2.94 -5.73 -12.61
N MET A 173 3.86 -5.96 -11.69
CA MET A 173 4.81 -7.05 -11.80
C MET A 173 4.11 -8.41 -11.69
N ALA A 174 3.11 -8.54 -10.82
CA ALA A 174 2.31 -9.76 -10.71
C ALA A 174 1.50 -10.05 -11.98
N LYS A 175 0.95 -9.02 -12.63
CA LYS A 175 0.26 -9.15 -13.92
C LYS A 175 1.17 -9.78 -14.96
N ASP A 176 2.33 -9.19 -15.21
CA ASP A 176 3.27 -9.69 -16.23
C ASP A 176 3.76 -11.11 -15.90
N LEU A 177 4.04 -11.39 -14.62
CA LEU A 177 4.47 -12.73 -14.18
C LEU A 177 3.37 -13.78 -14.34
N ALA A 178 2.12 -13.45 -14.02
CA ALA A 178 0.99 -14.36 -14.16
C ALA A 178 0.65 -14.63 -15.63
N GLU A 179 0.61 -13.60 -16.46
CA GLU A 179 0.26 -13.72 -17.88
C GLU A 179 1.37 -14.40 -18.71
N ASN A 180 2.63 -14.15 -18.37
CA ASN A 180 3.76 -14.71 -19.12
C ASN A 180 4.18 -16.12 -18.64
N ASN A 181 3.49 -16.72 -17.65
CA ASN A 181 3.80 -18.05 -17.14
C ASN A 181 2.49 -18.84 -16.89
N ALA A 182 2.16 -19.76 -17.78
CA ALA A 182 0.99 -20.63 -17.70
C ALA A 182 0.92 -21.34 -16.34
N GLY A 183 -0.24 -21.24 -15.68
CA GLY A 183 -0.48 -21.83 -14.35
C GLY A 183 0.25 -21.12 -13.20
N ALA A 184 0.89 -19.97 -13.42
CA ALA A 184 1.52 -19.23 -12.33
C ALA A 184 0.49 -18.69 -11.33
N ARG A 185 0.88 -18.74 -10.06
CA ARG A 185 0.16 -18.15 -8.93
C ARG A 185 1.17 -17.34 -8.13
N VAL A 186 0.99 -16.03 -8.18
CA VAL A 186 1.91 -15.04 -7.61
C VAL A 186 1.34 -14.60 -6.26
N LEU A 187 2.10 -14.85 -5.19
CA LEU A 187 1.81 -14.26 -3.89
C LEU A 187 2.46 -12.88 -3.83
N VAL A 188 1.64 -11.85 -3.79
CA VAL A 188 2.06 -10.47 -3.57
C VAL A 188 1.89 -10.13 -2.10
N VAL A 189 2.89 -9.49 -1.48
CA VAL A 189 2.82 -9.02 -0.09
C VAL A 189 3.38 -7.62 0.01
N CYS A 190 2.60 -6.69 0.55
CA CYS A 190 3.06 -5.38 1.02
C CYS A 190 2.95 -5.40 2.54
N SER A 191 4.04 -5.11 3.26
CA SER A 191 4.05 -5.08 4.73
C SER A 191 4.83 -3.87 5.22
N GLU A 192 4.23 -3.07 6.08
CA GLU A 192 4.75 -1.76 6.48
C GLU A 192 4.59 -1.58 8.00
N ILE A 193 5.69 -1.17 8.65
CA ILE A 193 5.78 -0.90 10.09
C ILE A 193 6.47 0.46 10.30
N THR A 194 5.84 1.34 11.07
CA THR A 194 6.29 2.71 11.33
C THR A 194 7.50 2.81 12.24
N ALA A 195 8.00 1.70 12.79
CA ALA A 195 9.22 1.68 13.60
C ALA A 195 10.43 2.33 12.91
N ILE A 196 10.53 2.26 11.58
CA ILE A 196 11.63 2.92 10.84
C ILE A 196 11.46 4.46 10.75
N THR A 197 10.24 4.97 10.90
CA THR A 197 9.88 6.39 10.67
C THR A 197 9.48 7.16 11.93
N PHE A 198 9.13 6.48 13.03
CA PHE A 198 8.73 7.13 14.30
C PHE A 198 9.88 7.96 14.87
N ARG A 199 9.65 9.20 15.27
CA ARG A 199 10.66 10.06 15.91
C ARG A 199 9.99 11.13 16.75
N GLY A 200 10.75 11.83 17.58
CA GLY A 200 10.24 12.98 18.34
C GLY A 200 9.74 14.14 17.46
N PRO A 201 8.97 15.08 18.02
CA PRO A 201 8.56 16.29 17.30
C PRO A 201 9.72 17.29 17.16
N SER A 202 9.70 18.09 16.09
CA SER A 202 10.60 19.23 15.88
C SER A 202 9.83 20.39 15.23
N ASP A 203 10.11 21.62 15.66
CA ASP A 203 9.48 22.84 15.13
C ASP A 203 10.08 23.31 13.79
N THR A 204 11.27 22.82 13.43
CA THR A 204 11.92 23.08 12.14
C THR A 204 11.45 22.14 11.03
N HIS A 205 10.81 21.02 11.38
CA HIS A 205 10.44 19.95 10.44
C HIS A 205 8.95 19.54 10.57
N LEU A 206 8.07 20.47 10.15
CA LEU A 206 6.61 20.29 10.23
C LEU A 206 6.06 19.20 9.29
N ASP A 207 6.76 18.92 8.20
CA ASP A 207 6.47 17.81 7.29
C ASP A 207 6.61 16.45 7.99
N SER A 208 7.62 16.29 8.84
CA SER A 208 7.76 15.08 9.67
C SER A 208 6.54 14.90 10.59
N LEU A 209 6.00 15.98 11.16
CA LEU A 209 4.78 15.90 11.99
C LEU A 209 3.57 15.42 11.18
N VAL A 210 3.42 15.86 9.92
CA VAL A 210 2.34 15.37 9.05
C VAL A 210 2.41 13.86 8.92
N GLY A 211 3.59 13.27 8.68
CA GLY A 211 3.70 11.82 8.61
C GLY A 211 3.49 11.12 9.97
N GLN A 212 3.87 11.72 11.11
CA GLN A 212 3.56 11.14 12.43
C GLN A 212 2.05 11.13 12.72
N ALA A 213 1.28 12.05 12.15
CA ALA A 213 -0.17 12.05 12.25
C ALA A 213 -0.82 11.03 11.29
N LEU A 214 -0.19 10.72 10.15
CA LEU A 214 -0.80 9.91 9.10
C LEU A 214 -0.41 8.44 9.14
N PHE A 215 0.87 8.11 9.34
CA PHE A 215 1.36 6.75 9.10
C PHE A 215 0.88 5.75 10.15
N GLY A 216 0.50 4.56 9.70
CA GLY A 216 0.12 3.42 10.52
C GLY A 216 0.72 2.13 9.98
N ASP A 217 0.58 1.04 10.74
CA ASP A 217 1.17 -0.25 10.43
C ASP A 217 0.13 -1.20 9.84
N GLY A 218 0.55 -1.97 8.85
CA GLY A 218 -0.31 -2.98 8.23
C GLY A 218 0.38 -3.76 7.14
N ALA A 219 -0.15 -4.94 6.87
CA ALA A 219 0.23 -5.76 5.74
C ALA A 219 -0.99 -6.22 4.96
N ALA A 220 -0.84 -6.29 3.65
CA ALA A 220 -1.80 -6.87 2.75
C ALA A 220 -1.11 -7.87 1.82
N ALA A 221 -1.81 -8.96 1.51
CA ALA A 221 -1.36 -9.98 0.60
C ALA A 221 -2.46 -10.28 -0.43
N VAL A 222 -2.02 -10.55 -1.66
CA VAL A 222 -2.91 -10.84 -2.78
C VAL A 222 -2.38 -12.06 -3.51
N ILE A 223 -3.28 -12.97 -3.91
CA ILE A 223 -2.96 -14.03 -4.86
C ILE A 223 -3.36 -13.56 -6.26
N VAL A 224 -2.41 -13.52 -7.18
CA VAL A 224 -2.64 -13.15 -8.59
C VAL A 224 -2.38 -14.36 -9.48
N GLY A 225 -3.26 -14.60 -10.44
CA GLY A 225 -3.09 -15.66 -11.44
C GLY A 225 -3.97 -15.43 -12.66
N SER A 226 -3.50 -15.88 -13.82
CA SER A 226 -4.31 -16.00 -15.03
C SER A 226 -5.00 -17.37 -15.08
N ASP A 227 -6.00 -17.49 -15.94
CA ASP A 227 -6.75 -18.72 -16.21
C ASP A 227 -7.26 -19.36 -14.90
N PRO A 228 -8.20 -18.70 -14.20
CA PRO A 228 -8.73 -19.22 -12.94
C PRO A 228 -9.38 -20.59 -13.15
N ILE A 229 -9.13 -21.51 -12.22
CA ILE A 229 -9.69 -22.86 -12.27
C ILE A 229 -11.19 -22.78 -11.94
N VAL A 230 -12.04 -23.03 -12.94
CA VAL A 230 -13.50 -22.99 -12.82
C VAL A 230 -13.99 -23.88 -11.68
N GLY A 231 -14.87 -23.34 -10.83
CA GLY A 231 -15.45 -24.03 -9.67
C GLY A 231 -14.52 -24.16 -8.47
N VAL A 232 -13.27 -23.70 -8.58
CA VAL A 232 -12.26 -23.79 -7.51
C VAL A 232 -11.74 -22.42 -7.12
N GLU A 233 -11.38 -21.61 -8.11
CA GLU A 233 -10.87 -20.24 -7.91
C GLU A 233 -11.94 -19.24 -8.34
N ARG A 234 -12.12 -18.19 -7.52
CA ARG A 234 -13.06 -17.12 -7.80
C ARG A 234 -12.29 -15.82 -8.06
N PRO A 235 -12.16 -15.38 -9.32
CA PRO A 235 -11.55 -14.09 -9.61
C PRO A 235 -12.38 -12.96 -8.96
N LEU A 236 -11.67 -12.04 -8.31
CA LEU A 236 -12.20 -10.85 -7.64
C LEU A 236 -12.06 -9.63 -8.52
N PHE A 237 -10.93 -9.50 -9.22
CA PHE A 237 -10.62 -8.37 -10.10
C PHE A 237 -9.73 -8.88 -11.24
N GLN A 238 -9.79 -8.28 -12.42
CA GLN A 238 -8.91 -8.50 -13.56
C GLN A 238 -7.99 -7.30 -13.76
N LEU A 239 -6.69 -7.54 -13.85
CA LEU A 239 -5.69 -6.50 -14.11
C LEU A 239 -5.58 -6.31 -15.62
N VAL A 240 -6.26 -5.31 -16.19
CA VAL A 240 -6.35 -5.14 -17.65
C VAL A 240 -5.12 -4.46 -18.20
N SER A 241 -4.77 -3.29 -17.65
CA SER A 241 -3.58 -2.55 -18.03
C SER A 241 -2.91 -1.95 -16.81
N ALA A 242 -1.61 -1.72 -16.91
CA ALA A 242 -0.83 -1.08 -15.86
C ALA A 242 0.12 -0.05 -16.49
N ALA A 243 0.07 1.18 -15.99
CA ALA A 243 0.86 2.29 -16.45
C ALA A 243 1.49 3.02 -15.26
N GLN A 244 2.58 3.72 -15.52
CA GLN A 244 3.24 4.55 -14.54
C GLN A 244 3.73 5.82 -15.23
N THR A 245 3.60 6.95 -14.56
CA THR A 245 4.17 8.21 -15.04
C THR A 245 4.89 8.92 -13.92
N ILE A 246 5.80 9.80 -14.32
CA ILE A 246 6.49 10.75 -13.46
C ILE A 246 5.85 12.11 -13.72
N LEU A 247 5.41 12.79 -12.66
CA LEU A 247 4.83 14.11 -12.83
C LEU A 247 5.91 15.13 -13.20
N PRO A 248 5.66 16.00 -14.19
CA PRO A 248 6.54 17.12 -14.49
C PRO A 248 6.63 18.05 -13.27
N ASP A 249 7.78 18.70 -13.10
CA ASP A 249 8.03 19.71 -12.06
C ASP A 249 7.74 19.20 -10.63
N SER A 250 8.00 17.92 -10.38
CA SER A 250 7.71 17.25 -9.10
C SER A 250 8.96 16.75 -8.36
N GLU A 251 10.14 17.22 -8.78
CA GLU A 251 11.41 16.93 -8.11
C GLU A 251 11.40 17.47 -6.68
N GLY A 252 11.88 16.66 -5.73
CA GLY A 252 11.88 16.99 -4.31
C GLY A 252 10.50 17.06 -3.65
N ALA A 253 9.41 16.74 -4.38
CA ALA A 253 8.06 16.78 -3.82
C ALA A 253 7.88 15.81 -2.64
N ILE A 254 8.48 14.62 -2.76
CA ILE A 254 8.54 13.62 -1.70
C ILE A 254 9.91 12.95 -1.72
N ASP A 255 10.73 13.29 -0.72
CA ASP A 255 12.01 12.64 -0.50
C ASP A 255 11.97 11.74 0.73
N GLY A 256 12.70 10.63 0.65
CA GLY A 256 12.90 9.70 1.75
C GLY A 256 14.38 9.39 1.86
N HIS A 257 14.95 9.52 3.06
CA HIS A 257 16.36 9.27 3.28
C HIS A 257 16.55 8.32 4.46
N VAL A 258 17.21 7.19 4.19
CA VAL A 258 17.72 6.34 5.26
C VAL A 258 19.00 6.98 5.79
N ARG A 259 19.01 7.21 7.10
CA ARG A 259 20.08 7.83 7.87
C ARG A 259 20.27 7.04 9.17
N GLU A 260 21.33 7.33 9.90
CA GLU A 260 21.60 6.73 11.22
C GLU A 260 20.44 6.93 12.22
N VAL A 261 19.61 7.95 12.00
CA VAL A 261 18.42 8.28 12.80
C VAL A 261 17.14 7.54 12.35
N GLY A 262 17.24 6.64 11.36
CA GLY A 262 16.11 5.98 10.72
C GLY A 262 15.73 6.59 9.36
N LEU A 263 14.51 6.33 8.89
CA LEU A 263 13.99 6.83 7.61
C LEU A 263 13.34 8.20 7.78
N THR A 264 14.06 9.27 7.44
CA THR A 264 13.49 10.62 7.37
C THR A 264 12.73 10.81 6.06
N PHE A 265 11.74 11.70 6.07
CA PHE A 265 11.01 12.04 4.86
C PHE A 265 10.75 13.54 4.83
N HIS A 266 10.79 14.09 3.61
CA HIS A 266 10.49 15.48 3.33
C HIS A 266 9.30 15.55 2.38
N LEU A 267 8.36 16.43 2.68
CA LEU A 267 7.13 16.61 1.91
C LEU A 267 6.98 18.08 1.54
N LEU A 268 6.95 18.37 0.24
CA LEU A 268 6.45 19.66 -0.20
C LEU A 268 4.96 19.76 0.12
N LYS A 269 4.53 20.90 0.65
CA LYS A 269 3.12 21.13 1.00
C LYS A 269 2.18 20.98 -0.19
N ASP A 270 2.66 21.22 -1.41
CA ASP A 270 1.85 21.23 -2.64
C ASP A 270 1.78 19.87 -3.35
N VAL A 271 2.14 18.76 -2.70
CA VAL A 271 1.94 17.41 -3.27
C VAL A 271 0.48 17.18 -3.74
N PRO A 272 -0.57 17.54 -2.99
CA PRO A 272 -1.95 17.42 -3.46
C PRO A 272 -2.21 18.20 -4.75
N GLY A 273 -1.70 19.44 -4.86
CA GLY A 273 -1.88 20.30 -6.03
C GLY A 273 -1.18 19.74 -7.26
N LEU A 274 0.04 19.21 -7.10
CA LEU A 274 0.78 18.52 -8.17
C LEU A 274 0.01 17.31 -8.70
N ILE A 275 -0.56 16.49 -7.82
CA ILE A 275 -1.38 15.33 -8.21
C ILE A 275 -2.64 15.79 -8.95
N SER A 276 -3.39 16.73 -8.36
CA SER A 276 -4.63 17.27 -8.93
C SER A 276 -4.42 17.88 -10.31
N LYS A 277 -3.33 18.62 -10.53
CA LYS A 277 -3.01 19.22 -11.82
C LYS A 277 -2.83 18.19 -12.94
N ASN A 278 -2.34 16.98 -12.62
CA ASN A 278 -1.91 15.99 -13.61
C ASN A 278 -2.80 14.75 -13.71
N ILE A 279 -3.67 14.51 -12.73
CA ILE A 279 -4.47 13.27 -12.64
C ILE A 279 -5.39 13.08 -13.85
N GLU A 280 -6.07 14.14 -14.29
CA GLU A 280 -7.04 14.07 -15.39
C GLU A 280 -6.37 13.72 -16.73
N LYS A 281 -5.20 14.32 -17.01
CA LYS A 281 -4.42 13.98 -18.21
C LYS A 281 -4.05 12.50 -18.21
N SER A 282 -3.57 12.02 -17.06
CA SER A 282 -3.11 10.65 -16.93
C SER A 282 -4.26 9.64 -17.08
N LEU A 283 -5.45 9.98 -16.57
CA LEU A 283 -6.67 9.20 -16.76
C LEU A 283 -7.09 9.14 -18.24
N LYS A 284 -7.10 10.30 -18.93
CA LYS A 284 -7.40 10.35 -20.37
C LYS A 284 -6.46 9.46 -21.17
N GLU A 285 -5.16 9.51 -20.89
CA GLU A 285 -4.17 8.65 -21.56
C GLU A 285 -4.39 7.17 -21.26
N ALA A 286 -4.67 6.81 -20.01
CA ALA A 286 -4.90 5.41 -19.61
C ALA A 286 -6.19 4.85 -20.22
N PHE A 287 -7.29 5.60 -20.19
CA PHE A 287 -8.61 5.13 -20.60
C PHE A 287 -8.96 5.39 -22.08
N ALA A 288 -8.13 6.16 -22.81
CA ALA A 288 -8.34 6.41 -24.24
C ALA A 288 -8.52 5.13 -25.08
N PRO A 289 -7.73 4.06 -24.91
CA PRO A 289 -7.92 2.81 -25.66
C PRO A 289 -9.26 2.10 -25.38
N LEU A 290 -9.92 2.43 -24.26
CA LEU A 290 -11.20 1.84 -23.85
C LEU A 290 -12.40 2.74 -24.17
N GLY A 291 -12.16 3.97 -24.63
CA GLY A 291 -13.22 4.93 -24.92
C GLY A 291 -14.00 5.41 -23.70
N ILE A 292 -13.44 5.26 -22.48
CA ILE A 292 -14.09 5.70 -21.23
C ILE A 292 -13.67 7.14 -20.92
N SER A 293 -14.66 8.02 -20.74
CA SER A 293 -14.45 9.43 -20.38
C SER A 293 -15.28 9.90 -19.19
N ASP A 294 -16.25 9.10 -18.73
CA ASP A 294 -17.02 9.39 -17.51
C ASP A 294 -16.34 8.77 -16.28
N TRP A 295 -15.64 9.59 -15.51
CA TRP A 295 -14.93 9.16 -14.30
C TRP A 295 -15.87 8.65 -13.20
N ASN A 296 -17.15 9.04 -13.21
CA ASN A 296 -18.14 8.58 -12.25
C ASN A 296 -18.71 7.20 -12.59
N SER A 297 -18.49 6.71 -13.81
CA SER A 297 -18.84 5.34 -14.22
C SER A 297 -17.85 4.29 -13.70
N LEU A 298 -16.71 4.72 -13.15
CA LEU A 298 -15.64 3.87 -12.64
C LEU A 298 -15.78 3.60 -11.14
N PHE A 299 -15.31 2.43 -10.67
CA PHE A 299 -14.97 2.24 -9.25
C PHE A 299 -13.54 2.74 -8.99
N TRP A 300 -13.26 3.20 -7.77
CA TRP A 300 -12.00 3.90 -7.45
C TRP A 300 -11.26 3.27 -6.27
N ILE A 301 -10.07 2.75 -6.53
CA ILE A 301 -9.12 2.27 -5.51
C ILE A 301 -7.97 3.26 -5.49
N VAL A 302 -7.99 4.22 -4.56
CA VAL A 302 -6.98 5.28 -4.49
C VAL A 302 -6.15 5.12 -3.23
N HIS A 303 -4.84 5.39 -3.32
CA HIS A 303 -3.99 5.43 -2.13
C HIS A 303 -4.46 6.57 -1.19
N PRO A 304 -4.88 6.26 0.05
CA PRO A 304 -5.23 7.24 1.06
C PRO A 304 -3.96 7.89 1.65
N GLY A 305 -3.26 8.67 0.82
CA GLY A 305 -2.02 9.36 1.23
C GLY A 305 -2.26 10.40 2.33
N GLY A 306 -3.44 11.02 2.30
CA GLY A 306 -3.96 11.98 3.26
C GLY A 306 -5.25 12.59 2.71
N PRO A 307 -6.10 13.19 3.56
CA PRO A 307 -7.43 13.68 3.15
C PRO A 307 -7.34 14.75 2.07
N ALA A 308 -6.36 15.66 2.16
CA ALA A 308 -6.18 16.73 1.17
C ALA A 308 -5.93 16.22 -0.26
N ILE A 309 -5.29 15.06 -0.43
CA ILE A 309 -5.10 14.45 -1.76
C ILE A 309 -6.45 13.94 -2.30
N LEU A 310 -7.22 13.27 -1.44
CA LEU A 310 -8.52 12.72 -1.82
C LEU A 310 -9.50 13.84 -2.20
N ASP A 311 -9.57 14.89 -1.38
CA ASP A 311 -10.45 16.04 -1.60
C ASP A 311 -10.14 16.74 -2.93
N GLN A 312 -8.85 16.99 -3.22
CA GLN A 312 -8.47 17.65 -4.47
C GLN A 312 -8.66 16.77 -5.71
N VAL A 313 -8.51 15.45 -5.61
CA VAL A 313 -8.79 14.53 -6.72
C VAL A 313 -10.31 14.48 -6.98
N GLU A 314 -11.11 14.40 -5.92
CA GLU A 314 -12.58 14.39 -5.99
C GLU A 314 -13.10 15.68 -6.65
N GLU A 315 -12.64 16.84 -6.18
CA GLU A 315 -13.00 18.15 -6.74
C GLU A 315 -12.56 18.28 -8.20
N LYS A 316 -11.30 17.96 -8.50
CA LYS A 316 -10.73 18.14 -9.84
C LYS A 316 -11.45 17.34 -10.92
N LEU A 317 -11.87 16.13 -10.58
CA LEU A 317 -12.49 15.20 -11.50
C LEU A 317 -14.02 15.24 -11.45
N GLY A 318 -14.61 16.03 -10.56
CA GLY A 318 -16.06 16.08 -10.36
C GLY A 318 -16.62 14.72 -9.94
N LEU A 319 -15.89 14.00 -9.08
CA LEU A 319 -16.34 12.70 -8.58
C LEU A 319 -17.47 12.89 -7.58
N LYS A 320 -18.46 12.00 -7.62
CA LYS A 320 -19.50 11.96 -6.60
C LYS A 320 -18.93 11.48 -5.27
N PRO A 321 -19.41 11.99 -4.12
CA PRO A 321 -18.84 11.70 -2.80
C PRO A 321 -18.80 10.19 -2.46
N GLU A 322 -19.76 9.42 -2.95
CA GLU A 322 -19.83 7.96 -2.72
C GLU A 322 -18.63 7.19 -3.28
N ILE A 323 -17.97 7.71 -4.33
CA ILE A 323 -16.88 7.02 -5.03
C ILE A 323 -15.65 6.82 -4.14
N MET A 324 -15.38 7.77 -3.25
CA MET A 324 -14.20 7.73 -2.39
C MET A 324 -14.45 7.05 -1.04
N VAL A 325 -15.67 6.55 -0.79
CA VAL A 325 -16.06 5.97 0.51
C VAL A 325 -15.14 4.83 0.96
N PRO A 326 -14.81 3.81 0.13
CA PRO A 326 -13.89 2.75 0.55
C PRO A 326 -12.48 3.27 0.89
N THR A 327 -12.00 4.24 0.10
CA THR A 327 -10.67 4.85 0.31
C THR A 327 -10.64 5.65 1.62
N ARG A 328 -11.66 6.47 1.87
CA ARG A 328 -11.80 7.26 3.10
C ARG A 328 -12.03 6.36 4.33
N HIS A 329 -12.74 5.25 4.17
CA HIS A 329 -12.90 4.26 5.24
C HIS A 329 -11.56 3.68 5.67
N VAL A 330 -10.73 3.26 4.72
CA VAL A 330 -9.39 2.72 5.04
C VAL A 330 -8.51 3.78 5.69
N LEU A 331 -8.52 5.03 5.21
CA LEU A 331 -7.83 6.13 5.88
C LEU A 331 -8.30 6.29 7.33
N SER A 332 -9.61 6.30 7.56
CA SER A 332 -10.23 6.47 8.87
C SER A 332 -9.82 5.37 9.85
N GLU A 333 -9.91 4.10 9.43
CA GLU A 333 -9.77 2.96 10.34
C GLU A 333 -8.33 2.46 10.52
N TYR A 334 -7.41 2.82 9.62
CA TYR A 334 -6.05 2.29 9.62
C TYR A 334 -4.95 3.35 9.41
N GLY A 335 -5.30 4.56 8.99
CA GLY A 335 -4.33 5.58 8.57
C GLY A 335 -3.60 5.22 7.26
N ASN A 336 -2.44 5.82 7.05
CA ASN A 336 -1.59 5.58 5.88
C ASN A 336 -0.58 4.45 6.16
N MET A 337 -0.92 3.23 5.78
CA MET A 337 -0.05 2.03 5.75
C MET A 337 0.83 1.92 4.49
N SER A 338 1.24 3.05 3.91
CA SER A 338 2.09 3.13 2.72
C SER A 338 1.65 2.22 1.57
N SER A 339 2.50 1.31 1.11
CA SER A 339 2.24 0.45 -0.06
C SER A 339 1.07 -0.52 0.14
N ALA A 340 0.70 -0.85 1.38
CA ALA A 340 -0.38 -1.78 1.69
C ALA A 340 -1.77 -1.14 1.52
N CYS A 341 -1.91 0.20 1.61
CA CYS A 341 -3.23 0.84 1.69
C CYS A 341 -4.15 0.50 0.52
N VAL A 342 -3.66 0.57 -0.71
CA VAL A 342 -4.48 0.33 -1.91
C VAL A 342 -5.01 -1.10 -1.97
N LEU A 343 -4.30 -2.06 -1.35
CA LEU A 343 -4.76 -3.44 -1.23
C LEU A 343 -5.82 -3.59 -0.12
N PHE A 344 -5.72 -2.81 0.96
CA PHE A 344 -6.81 -2.67 1.95
C PHE A 344 -8.05 -2.04 1.33
N VAL A 345 -7.91 -1.01 0.50
CA VAL A 345 -9.04 -0.36 -0.19
C VAL A 345 -9.72 -1.34 -1.14
N MET A 346 -8.96 -2.15 -1.86
CA MET A 346 -9.49 -3.23 -2.70
C MET A 346 -10.28 -4.27 -1.88
N ASP A 347 -9.76 -4.64 -0.71
CA ASP A 347 -10.43 -5.56 0.22
C ASP A 347 -11.71 -4.97 0.82
N GLU A 348 -11.69 -3.70 1.20
CA GLU A 348 -12.86 -2.98 1.71
C GLU A 348 -13.94 -2.87 0.64
N MET A 349 -13.56 -2.46 -0.58
CA MET A 349 -14.49 -2.30 -1.69
C MET A 349 -15.23 -3.59 -2.03
N ARG A 350 -14.52 -4.73 -2.12
CA ARG A 350 -15.18 -6.02 -2.41
C ARG A 350 -16.11 -6.46 -1.28
N LYS A 351 -15.77 -6.15 -0.02
CA LYS A 351 -16.57 -6.50 1.16
C LYS A 351 -17.84 -5.67 1.23
N ALA A 352 -17.71 -4.36 1.02
CA ALA A 352 -18.84 -3.43 0.91
C ALA A 352 -19.77 -3.85 -0.24
N SER A 353 -19.21 -4.10 -1.42
CA SER A 353 -19.98 -4.56 -2.59
C SER A 353 -20.76 -5.86 -2.31
N ALA A 354 -20.12 -6.84 -1.65
CA ALA A 354 -20.77 -8.09 -1.28
C ALA A 354 -21.88 -7.88 -0.24
N LYS A 355 -21.66 -7.01 0.75
CA LYS A 355 -22.65 -6.66 1.77
C LYS A 355 -23.88 -5.96 1.17
N ASP A 356 -23.65 -5.10 0.19
CA ASP A 356 -24.71 -4.32 -0.47
C ASP A 356 -25.38 -5.09 -1.62
N GLY A 357 -24.96 -6.33 -1.87
CA GLY A 357 -25.52 -7.18 -2.92
C GLY A 357 -25.22 -6.68 -4.33
N CYS A 358 -24.15 -5.92 -4.52
CA CYS A 358 -23.71 -5.47 -5.83
C CYS A 358 -23.40 -6.66 -6.75
N THR A 359 -23.65 -6.48 -8.04
CA THR A 359 -23.39 -7.49 -9.07
C THR A 359 -21.90 -7.78 -9.25
N THR A 360 -21.04 -6.85 -8.83
CA THR A 360 -19.60 -6.94 -8.99
C THR A 360 -18.88 -6.53 -7.70
N THR A 361 -17.62 -6.94 -7.53
CA THR A 361 -16.74 -6.57 -6.39
C THR A 361 -16.27 -5.11 -6.42
N GLY A 362 -16.53 -4.38 -7.50
CA GLY A 362 -16.23 -2.96 -7.69
C GLY A 362 -17.52 -2.13 -7.73
N GLU A 363 -18.36 -2.25 -6.69
CA GLU A 363 -19.56 -1.42 -6.49
C GLU A 363 -20.61 -1.54 -7.62
N GLY A 364 -20.69 -2.71 -8.29
CA GLY A 364 -21.62 -2.93 -9.40
C GLY A 364 -21.19 -2.29 -10.72
N LYS A 365 -19.97 -1.75 -10.81
CA LYS A 365 -19.39 -1.16 -12.03
C LYS A 365 -18.44 -2.16 -12.68
N ASP A 366 -18.33 -2.10 -14.02
CA ASP A 366 -17.50 -3.04 -14.79
C ASP A 366 -16.02 -2.65 -14.79
N TRP A 367 -15.76 -1.34 -14.85
CA TRP A 367 -14.42 -0.78 -14.97
C TRP A 367 -14.04 0.02 -13.72
N GLY A 368 -12.76 -0.02 -13.40
CA GLY A 368 -12.23 0.71 -12.28
C GLY A 368 -10.87 1.28 -12.51
N PHE A 369 -10.60 2.30 -11.72
CA PHE A 369 -9.33 2.96 -11.64
C PHE A 369 -8.64 2.62 -10.32
N PHE A 370 -7.45 2.05 -10.44
CA PHE A 370 -6.54 1.87 -9.32
C PHE A 370 -5.43 2.91 -9.42
N SER A 371 -5.24 3.69 -8.36
CA SER A 371 -4.12 4.62 -8.21
C SER A 371 -3.34 4.40 -6.94
N ALA A 372 -2.04 4.17 -7.10
CA ALA A 372 -1.09 4.27 -6.00
C ALA A 372 -0.28 5.56 -6.17
N SER A 373 -0.38 6.47 -5.21
CA SER A 373 0.31 7.77 -5.23
C SER A 373 1.54 7.76 -4.33
N ALA A 374 2.41 8.74 -4.58
CA ALA A 374 3.85 8.59 -4.66
C ALA A 374 4.65 8.52 -3.36
N ARG A 375 5.87 8.01 -3.53
CA ARG A 375 7.08 8.32 -2.77
C ARG A 375 8.25 8.32 -3.77
N ALA A 376 9.30 9.06 -3.47
CA ALA A 376 10.54 9.26 -4.24
C ALA A 376 10.47 10.33 -5.33
N SER A 377 11.56 11.11 -5.42
CA SER A 377 11.86 12.03 -6.49
C SER A 377 12.20 11.25 -7.78
N PRO A 378 11.53 11.55 -8.92
CA PRO A 378 10.38 12.43 -9.07
C PRO A 378 9.04 11.71 -8.79
N LEU A 379 7.99 12.47 -8.42
CA LEU A 379 6.69 11.95 -7.97
C LEU A 379 6.07 11.00 -9.00
N ARG A 380 5.82 9.75 -8.60
CA ARG A 380 5.24 8.72 -9.48
C ARG A 380 3.75 8.53 -9.23
N LEU A 381 2.94 8.68 -10.28
CA LEU A 381 1.57 8.18 -10.28
C LEU A 381 1.55 6.83 -10.97
N TRP A 382 0.93 5.86 -10.31
CA TRP A 382 0.67 4.55 -10.88
C TRP A 382 -0.81 4.40 -11.20
N PHE A 383 -1.10 3.79 -12.33
CA PHE A 383 -2.46 3.53 -12.79
C PHE A 383 -2.58 2.06 -13.14
N CYS A 384 -3.63 1.43 -12.66
CA CYS A 384 -4.08 0.18 -13.26
C CYS A 384 -5.55 0.28 -13.60
N ILE A 385 -5.84 -0.09 -14.84
CA ILE A 385 -7.20 -0.32 -15.24
C ILE A 385 -7.53 -1.72 -14.79
N VAL A 386 -8.53 -1.80 -13.93
CA VAL A 386 -9.06 -3.04 -13.41
C VAL A 386 -10.43 -3.23 -14.04
N CYS A 387 -10.69 -4.41 -14.58
CA CYS A 387 -12.02 -4.85 -14.99
C CYS A 387 -12.44 -5.99 -14.06
N LEU A 388 -13.71 -6.34 -14.04
CA LEU A 388 -14.19 -7.47 -13.24
C LEU A 388 -14.36 -8.69 -14.13
N SER A 389 -14.08 -9.85 -13.57
CA SER A 389 -14.38 -11.11 -14.24
C SER A 389 -15.87 -11.39 -14.09
N THR A 390 -16.58 -11.53 -15.20
CA THR A 390 -17.91 -12.12 -15.25
C THR A 390 -17.91 -13.58 -14.82
#